data_AF-A0A6J4PMB3-F1
#
_entry.id   AF-A0A6J4PMB3-F1
#
_cell.length_a   1.000
_cell.length_b   1.000
_cell.length_c   1.000
_cell.angle_alpha   90.00
_cell.angle_beta   90.00
_cell.angle_gamma   90.00
#
_symmetry.space_group_name_H-M   'P 1'
#
loop_
_entity.id
_entity.type
_entity.pdbx_description
1 polymer ?
#
loop_
_entity_poly.entity_id
_entity_poly.type
_entity_poly.pdbx_seq_one_letter_code
_entity_poly.pdbx_strand_id
1 'polypeptide(L)' 'MARFLEGFRKGLKQGSYRTAALPGLDFADGGFDLTFCSHLLFLYSGTLSMASHLDAIREMCRVAGEARGSAFRGA' A
#
# COMPACT_ATOMS: atom_id res chain seq x y z
N MET A 1 -7.35 -19.95 7.20
CA MET A 1 -6.36 -19.98 6.10
C MET A 1 -6.96 -20.45 4.76
N ALA A 2 -7.66 -21.59 4.69
CA ALA A 2 -8.21 -22.13 3.43
C ALA A 2 -9.06 -21.13 2.61
N ARG A 3 -9.96 -20.39 3.27
CA ARG A 3 -10.83 -19.38 2.62
C ARG A 3 -10.05 -18.21 2.00
N PHE A 4 -8.92 -17.82 2.60
CA PHE A 4 -8.03 -16.81 2.00
C PHE A 4 -7.37 -17.36 0.73
N LEU A 5 -6.83 -18.60 0.79
CA LEU A 5 -6.13 -19.21 -0.34
C LEU A 5 -7.04 -19.42 -1.56
N GLU A 6 -8.30 -19.79 -1.33
CA GLU A 6 -9.31 -19.91 -2.37
C GLU A 6 -9.59 -18.56 -3.05
N GLY A 7 -9.82 -17.51 -2.24
CA GLY A 7 -10.00 -16.14 -2.73
C GLY A 7 -8.76 -15.58 -3.43
N PHE A 8 -7.56 -15.86 -2.91
CA PHE A 8 -6.29 -15.41 -3.44
C PHE A 8 -6.03 -15.96 -4.84
N ARG A 9 -6.23 -17.25 -5.07
CA ARG A 9 -6.06 -17.87 -6.40
C ARG A 9 -6.99 -17.25 -7.44
N LYS A 10 -8.24 -16.96 -7.06
CA LYS A 10 -9.22 -16.31 -7.93
C LYS A 10 -8.86 -14.84 -8.19
N GLY A 11 -8.53 -14.09 -7.14
CA GLY A 11 -8.14 -12.68 -7.23
C GLY A 11 -6.85 -12.48 -8.03
N LEU A 12 -5.89 -13.41 -7.94
CA LEU A 12 -4.69 -13.41 -8.78
C LEU A 12 -5.04 -13.47 -10.27
N LYS A 13 -5.91 -14.41 -10.66
CA LYS A 13 -6.37 -14.54 -12.06
C LYS A 13 -7.16 -13.33 -12.54
N GLN A 14 -7.82 -12.61 -11.63
CA GLN A 14 -8.61 -11.42 -11.92
C GLN A 14 -7.77 -10.12 -11.90
N GLY A 15 -6.48 -10.19 -11.53
CA GLY A 15 -5.61 -9.02 -11.46
C GLY A 15 -5.78 -8.17 -10.20
N SER A 16 -6.48 -8.65 -9.18
CA SER A 16 -6.65 -7.95 -7.88
C SER A 16 -5.37 -7.94 -7.04
N TYR A 17 -4.37 -8.73 -7.40
CA TYR A 17 -3.04 -8.72 -6.80
C TYR A 17 -2.01 -8.39 -7.89
N ARG A 18 -1.33 -7.26 -7.73
CA ARG A 18 -0.26 -6.82 -8.64
C ARG A 18 1.02 -6.59 -7.84
N THR A 19 2.15 -7.01 -8.41
CA THR A 19 3.47 -6.66 -7.87
C THR A 19 3.73 -5.19 -8.18
N ALA A 20 3.90 -4.38 -7.16
CA ALA A 20 4.21 -2.96 -7.28
C ALA A 20 5.02 -2.50 -6.06
N ALA A 21 5.70 -1.36 -6.20
CA ALA A 21 6.48 -0.75 -5.14
C ALA A 21 6.27 0.77 -5.12
N LEU A 22 6.27 1.36 -3.93
CA LEU A 22 6.26 2.82 -3.77
C LEU A 22 7.67 3.38 -4.06
N PRO A 23 7.79 4.58 -4.64
CA PRO A 23 6.74 5.51 -5.03
C PRO A 23 6.29 5.42 -6.52
N GLY A 24 6.32 4.24 -7.15
CA GLY A 24 6.01 4.09 -8.59
C GLY A 24 4.90 3.08 -8.87
N LEU A 25 3.66 3.41 -8.48
CA LEU A 25 2.51 2.57 -8.72
C LEU A 25 1.94 2.79 -10.13
N ASP A 26 1.83 1.71 -10.90
CA ASP A 26 1.20 1.68 -12.22
C ASP A 26 -0.34 1.67 -12.12
N PHE A 27 -0.88 2.73 -11.51
CA PHE A 27 -2.30 2.99 -11.36
C PHE A 27 -2.62 4.44 -11.77
N ALA A 28 -3.82 4.63 -12.30
CA ALA A 28 -4.32 5.96 -12.63
C ALA A 28 -4.54 6.80 -11.36
N ASP A 29 -4.45 8.12 -11.51
CA ASP A 29 -4.79 9.08 -10.48
C ASP A 29 -6.25 8.89 -10.04
N GLY A 30 -6.50 8.85 -8.74
CA GLY A 30 -7.83 8.63 -8.17
C GLY A 30 -8.49 7.31 -8.60
N GLY A 31 -7.72 6.31 -9.03
CA GLY A 31 -8.22 5.00 -9.43
C GLY A 31 -8.80 4.18 -8.27
N PHE A 32 -8.61 4.63 -7.03
CA PHE A 32 -9.13 3.99 -5.83
C PHE A 32 -9.74 5.01 -4.86
N ASP A 33 -10.67 4.55 -4.04
CA ASP A 33 -11.23 5.39 -2.97
C ASP A 33 -10.28 5.49 -1.76
N LEU A 34 -9.51 4.42 -1.49
CA LEU A 34 -8.68 4.30 -0.30
C LEU A 34 -7.38 3.53 -0.56
N THR A 35 -6.26 4.06 -0.05
CA THR A 35 -5.00 3.33 0.12
C THR A 35 -4.69 3.09 1.59
N PHE A 36 -4.05 1.96 1.88
CA PHE A 36 -3.66 1.59 3.24
C PHE A 36 -2.24 1.02 3.26
N CYS A 37 -1.40 1.51 4.18
CA CYS A 37 -0.10 0.92 4.44
C CYS A 37 0.15 0.78 5.94
N SER A 38 0.43 -0.43 6.40
CA SER A 38 0.56 -0.74 7.83
C SER A 38 1.93 -0.45 8.44
N HIS A 39 2.99 -0.40 7.63
CA HIS A 39 4.37 -0.40 8.15
C HIS A 39 5.28 0.69 7.58
N LEU A 40 4.82 1.46 6.58
CA LEU A 40 5.67 2.43 5.87
C LEU A 40 6.37 3.41 6.82
N LEU A 41 5.63 4.04 7.74
CA LEU A 41 6.16 5.14 8.56
C LEU A 41 6.87 4.70 9.85
N PHE A 42 6.61 3.48 10.31
CA PHE A 42 7.04 3.06 11.65
C PHE A 42 8.08 1.94 11.61
N LEU A 43 7.92 0.97 10.71
CA LEU A 43 8.87 -0.14 10.59
C LEU A 43 10.14 0.28 9.84
N TYR A 44 10.01 1.19 8.89
CA TYR A 44 11.11 1.60 8.00
C TYR A 44 11.69 2.98 8.32
N SER A 45 11.36 3.57 9.46
CA SER A 45 11.85 4.90 9.84
C SER A 45 13.39 5.01 9.90
N GLY A 46 14.08 3.91 10.23
CA GLY A 46 15.54 3.83 10.23
C GLY A 46 16.16 3.37 8.91
N THR A 47 15.36 2.91 7.95
CA THR A 47 15.84 2.30 6.68
C THR A 47 15.56 3.19 5.48
N LEU A 48 14.43 3.88 5.47
CA LEU A 48 14.02 4.78 4.40
C LEU A 48 14.28 6.24 4.80
N SER A 49 14.74 7.03 3.84
CA SER A 49 14.90 8.47 4.06
C SER A 49 13.55 9.16 4.23
N MET A 50 13.52 10.33 4.86
CA MET A 50 12.30 11.15 4.95
C MET A 50 11.71 11.46 3.57
N ALA A 51 12.57 11.72 2.57
CA ALA A 51 12.13 11.97 1.20
C ALA A 51 11.41 10.74 0.61
N SER A 52 11.97 9.54 0.82
CA SER A 52 11.36 8.29 0.36
C SER A 52 10.00 8.02 1.00
N HIS A 53 9.84 8.32 2.29
CA HIS A 53 8.55 8.22 2.97
C HIS A 53 7.52 9.19 2.38
N LEU A 54 7.96 10.43 2.13
CA LEU A 54 7.09 11.47 1.61
C LEU A 54 6.63 11.16 0.18
N ASP A 55 7.54 10.68 -0.68
CA ASP A 55 7.21 10.29 -2.04
C ASP A 55 6.25 9.09 -2.06
N ALA A 56 6.45 8.13 -1.14
CA ALA A 56 5.53 7.01 -0.98
C ALA A 56 4.13 7.45 -0.53
N ILE A 57 4.02 8.39 0.43
CA ILE A 57 2.71 8.94 0.85
C ILE A 57 2.07 9.72 -0.29
N ARG A 58 2.82 10.55 -1.01
CA ARG A 58 2.31 11.30 -2.17
C ARG A 58 1.75 10.37 -3.23
N GLU A 59 2.46 9.29 -3.51
CA GLU A 59 2.02 8.28 -4.47
C GLU A 59 0.74 7.58 -4.02
N MET A 60 0.61 7.28 -2.73
CA MET A 60 -0.64 6.77 -2.14
C MET A 60 -1.81 7.76 -2.29
N CYS A 61 -1.58 9.05 -2.04
CA CYS A 61 -2.59 10.10 -2.23
C CYS A 61 -2.89 10.39 -3.70
N ARG A 62 -1.96 10.10 -4.62
CA ARG A 62 -2.18 10.25 -6.07
C ARG A 62 -3.18 9.21 -6.55
N VAL A 63 -2.97 7.95 -6.18
CA VAL A 63 -3.81 6.83 -6.65
C VAL A 63 -5.14 6.73 -5.90
N ALA A 64 -5.24 7.30 -4.69
CA ALA A 64 -6.48 7.30 -3.91
C ALA A 64 -6.77 8.63 -3.22
N GLY A 65 -8.05 9.00 -3.17
CA GLY A 65 -8.50 10.21 -2.48
C GLY A 65 -8.24 10.20 -0.97
N GLU A 66 -8.08 9.03 -0.37
CA GLU A 66 -7.72 8.86 1.04
C GLU A 66 -6.54 7.90 1.20
N ALA A 67 -5.60 8.25 2.08
CA ALA A 67 -4.46 7.40 2.46
C ALA A 67 -4.41 7.21 3.97
N ARG A 68 -4.44 5.95 4.43
CA ARG A 68 -4.40 5.58 5.86
C ARG A 68 -3.10 4.85 6.20
N GLY A 69 -2.41 5.33 7.23
CA GLY A 69 -1.28 4.65 7.85
C GLY A 69 -1.67 4.09 9.21
N SER A 70 -1.28 2.86 9.51
CA SER A 70 -1.39 2.32 10.87
C SER A 70 -0.06 2.46 11.59
N ALA A 71 -0.10 2.95 12.84
CA ALA A 71 1.01 2.82 13.77
C ALA A 71 0.79 1.53 14.56
N PHE A 72 1.74 0.58 14.46
CA PHE A 72 1.75 -0.52 15.42
C PHE A 72 2.16 0.06 16.78
N ARG A 73 1.17 0.46 17.60
CA ARG A 73 1.38 0.66 19.03
C ARG A 73 1.50 -0.71 19.66
N GLY A 74 2.74 -1.17 19.84
CA GLY A 74 3.01 -2.29 20.74
C GLY A 74 2.48 -1.94 22.13
N ALA A 75 1.65 -2.81 22.69
CA ALA A 75 1.37 -2.86 24.12
C ALA A 75 2.48 -3.65 24.81
#